data_AF-A0AAJ5ZLH9-F1
#
_entry.id   AF-A0AAJ5ZLH9-F1
#
_cell.length_a   1.000
_cell.length_b   1.000
_cell.length_c   1.000
_cell.angle_alpha   90.00
_cell.angle_beta   90.00
_cell.angle_gamma   90.00
#
_symmetry.space_group_name_H-M   'P 1'
#
loop_
_entity.id
_entity.type
_entity.pdbx_description
1 polymer ?
#
loop_
_entity_poly.entity_id
_entity_poly.type
_entity_poly.pdbx_seq_one_letter_code
_entity_poly.pdbx_strand_id
1 'polypeptide(L)'
;MVLVGKCTWSRRYVDWEVQSSLRKPADGPPPNGLVAIQLYESYSRLPDRVRANKESGYSEFYEYPKSSTSLANIIEEAFGRRRTAANKIVNSRDRFKYNKKCD
;
A
#
# COMPACT_ATOMS: atom_id res chain seq x y z
N MET A 1 5.10 0.00 -3.56
CA MET A 1 5.55 -0.09 -2.15
C MET A 1 5.33 1.27 -1.48
N VAL A 2 4.90 1.27 -0.21
CA VAL A 2 4.70 2.50 0.58
C VAL A 2 5.54 2.41 1.84
N LEU A 3 6.44 3.38 2.05
CA LEU A 3 7.21 3.51 3.28
C LEU A 3 6.41 4.35 4.29
N VAL A 4 6.11 3.75 5.44
CA VAL A 4 5.20 4.31 6.45
C VAL A 4 6.02 4.99 7.55
N GLY A 5 5.97 6.32 7.55
CA GLY A 5 6.50 7.17 8.62
C GLY A 5 5.38 7.93 9.34
N LYS A 6 5.76 8.74 10.34
CA LYS A 6 4.86 9.45 11.26
C LYS A 6 3.62 10.07 10.59
N CYS A 7 3.83 10.80 9.50
CA CYS A 7 2.79 11.57 8.82
C CYS A 7 2.38 10.99 7.45
N THR A 8 2.86 9.80 7.06
CA THR A 8 2.58 9.25 5.72
C THR A 8 1.08 9.10 5.48
N TRP A 9 0.32 8.73 6.51
CA TRP A 9 -1.14 8.57 6.47
C TRP A 9 -1.90 9.86 6.12
N SER A 10 -1.30 11.03 6.35
CA SER A 10 -1.98 12.31 6.17
C SER A 10 -1.74 12.94 4.80
N ARG A 11 -0.83 12.36 3.98
CA ARG A 11 -0.41 12.93 2.70
C ARG A 11 -1.35 12.50 1.57
N ARG A 12 -1.95 13.48 0.89
CA ARG A 12 -2.83 13.24 -0.27
C ARG A 12 -2.13 12.54 -1.43
N TYR A 13 -0.87 12.89 -1.69
CA TYR A 13 -0.12 12.30 -2.80
C TYR A 13 0.11 10.81 -2.58
N VAL A 14 0.30 10.36 -1.34
CA VAL A 14 0.39 8.93 -1.03
C VAL A 14 -0.93 8.22 -1.37
N ASP A 15 -2.08 8.79 -1.00
CA ASP A 15 -3.38 8.25 -1.38
C ASP A 15 -3.56 8.19 -2.91
N TRP A 16 -3.16 9.24 -3.64
CA TRP A 16 -3.30 9.34 -5.09
C TRP A 16 -2.43 8.34 -5.85
N GLU A 17 -1.17 8.16 -5.42
CA GLU A 17 -0.25 7.21 -6.02
C GLU A 17 -0.71 5.77 -5.78
N VAL A 18 -1.18 5.45 -4.57
CA VAL A 18 -1.74 4.13 -4.26
C VAL A 18 -3.01 3.90 -5.06
N GLN A 19 -3.90 4.89 -5.14
CA GLN A 19 -5.13 4.76 -5.92
C GLN A 19 -4.82 4.46 -7.39
N SER A 20 -3.93 5.24 -8.00
CA SER A 20 -3.58 5.12 -9.41
C SER A 20 -2.90 3.78 -9.69
N SER A 21 -2.02 3.34 -8.79
CA SER A 21 -1.31 2.05 -8.89
C SER A 21 -2.24 0.83 -8.84
N LEU A 22 -3.37 0.94 -8.13
CA LEU A 22 -4.37 -0.13 -7.98
C LEU A 22 -5.47 -0.13 -9.05
N ARG A 23 -5.44 0.78 -10.02
CA ARG A 23 -6.45 0.79 -11.10
C ARG A 23 -6.25 -0.44 -11.98
N LYS A 24 -7.31 -1.22 -12.15
CA LYS A 24 -7.38 -2.34 -13.09
C LYS A 24 -8.07 -1.85 -14.38
N PRO A 25 -7.38 -1.79 -15.52
CA PRO A 25 -8.03 -1.54 -16.81
C PRO A 25 -8.85 -2.77 -17.23
N ALA A 26 -9.94 -2.58 -17.99
CA ALA A 26 -10.80 -3.67 -18.44
C ALA A 26 -10.03 -4.70 -19.28
N ASP A 27 -9.20 -4.23 -20.21
CA ASP A 27 -8.41 -5.05 -21.14
C ASP A 27 -6.89 -4.86 -20.93
N GLY A 28 -6.49 -4.43 -19.72
CA GLY A 28 -5.11 -4.07 -19.42
C GLY A 28 -4.36 -5.10 -18.58
N PRO A 29 -3.06 -4.85 -18.33
CA PRO A 29 -2.27 -5.67 -17.45
C PRO A 29 -2.86 -5.72 -16.04
N PRO A 30 -2.53 -6.76 -15.23
CA PRO A 30 -2.93 -6.80 -13.84
C PRO A 30 -2.46 -5.54 -13.09
N PRO A 31 -3.18 -5.12 -12.04
CA PRO A 31 -2.82 -3.97 -11.24
C PRO A 31 -1.45 -4.16 -10.57
N ASN A 32 -0.90 -3.09 -9.99
CA ASN A 32 0.37 -3.19 -9.28
C ASN A 32 0.19 -3.92 -7.94
N GLY A 33 1.22 -4.65 -7.53
CA GLY A 33 1.33 -5.16 -6.16
C GLY A 33 1.42 -4.00 -5.17
N LEU A 34 0.86 -4.19 -3.97
CA LEU A 34 0.91 -3.22 -2.89
C LEU A 34 1.51 -3.86 -1.64
N VAL A 35 2.44 -3.15 -1.02
CA VAL A 35 3.02 -3.50 0.27
C VAL A 35 3.38 -2.24 1.03
N ALA A 36 3.21 -2.30 2.35
CA ALA A 36 3.61 -1.26 3.27
C ALA A 36 4.77 -1.74 4.16
N ILE A 37 5.78 -0.90 4.34
CA ILE A 37 6.91 -1.17 5.22
C ILE A 37 7.04 -0.03 6.23
N GLN A 38 7.13 -0.38 7.50
CA GLN A 38 7.31 0.55 8.60
C GLN A 38 8.73 1.11 8.61
N LEU A 39 8.90 2.44 8.63
CA LEU A 39 10.24 3.07 8.71
C LEU A 39 10.82 3.08 10.12
N TYR A 40 9.97 3.25 11.13
CA TYR A 40 10.35 3.22 12.55
C TYR A 40 9.24 2.54 13.35
N GLU A 41 9.62 1.78 14.38
CA GLU A 41 8.71 0.96 15.21
C GLU A 41 7.52 1.74 15.79
N SER A 42 7.67 3.04 16.03
CA SER A 42 6.60 3.91 16.55
C SER A 42 5.56 4.33 15.51
N TYR A 43 5.78 4.07 14.22
CA TYR A 43 4.92 4.54 13.12
C TYR A 43 4.06 3.44 12.52
N SER A 44 2.99 3.05 13.21
CA SER A 44 2.07 1.98 12.77
C SER A 44 0.83 2.48 12.02
N ARG A 45 0.63 3.81 11.93
CA ARG A 45 -0.57 4.39 11.30
C ARG A 45 -0.47 4.34 9.77
N LEU A 46 -1.23 3.42 9.18
CA LEU A 46 -1.34 3.27 7.72
C LEU A 46 -2.23 4.36 7.08
N PRO A 47 -1.88 4.83 5.87
CA PRO A 47 -2.83 5.55 5.01
C PRO A 47 -4.12 4.75 4.80
N ASP A 48 -5.26 5.44 4.75
CA ASP A 48 -6.58 4.78 4.76
C ASP A 48 -6.74 3.73 3.64
N ARG A 49 -6.28 4.01 2.42
CA ARG A 49 -6.35 3.07 1.29
C ARG A 49 -5.40 1.88 1.46
N VAL A 50 -4.23 2.10 2.04
CA VAL A 50 -3.28 1.02 2.35
C VAL A 50 -3.87 0.11 3.43
N ARG A 51 -4.44 0.71 4.48
CA ARG A 51 -5.15 -0.01 5.55
C ARG A 51 -6.28 -0.89 5.00
N ALA A 52 -7.12 -0.33 4.12
CA ALA A 52 -8.22 -1.07 3.50
C ALA A 52 -7.74 -2.28 2.68
N ASN A 53 -6.63 -2.15 1.94
CA ASN A 53 -6.05 -3.26 1.18
C ASN A 53 -5.32 -4.28 2.08
N LYS A 54 -4.84 -3.85 3.25
CA LYS A 54 -4.32 -4.76 4.28
C LYS A 54 -5.46 -5.57 4.89
N GLU A 55 -6.55 -4.93 5.28
CA GLU A 55 -7.73 -5.57 5.86
C GLU A 55 -8.42 -6.53 4.90
N SER A 56 -8.46 -6.19 3.60
CA SER A 56 -8.99 -7.09 2.59
C SER A 56 -8.08 -8.29 2.27
N GLY A 57 -6.82 -8.27 2.71
CA GLY A 57 -5.80 -9.28 2.41
C GLY A 57 -5.18 -9.15 1.00
N TYR A 58 -5.31 -7.98 0.35
CA TYR A 58 -4.58 -7.68 -0.89
C TYR A 58 -3.12 -7.27 -0.63
N SER A 59 -2.86 -6.65 0.52
CA SER A 59 -1.56 -6.12 0.91
C SER A 59 -1.22 -6.56 2.32
N GLU A 60 0.05 -6.48 2.68
CA GLU A 60 0.53 -6.70 4.04
C GLU A 60 1.34 -5.50 4.51
N PHE A 61 1.46 -5.39 5.84
CA PHE A 61 2.26 -4.38 6.51
C PHE A 61 3.37 -5.06 7.30
N TYR A 62 4.62 -4.76 6.93
CA TYR A 62 5.81 -5.36 7.52
C TYR A 62 6.58 -4.34 8.34
N GLU A 63 7.26 -4.82 9.38
CA GLU A 63 8.37 -4.11 10.00
C GLU A 63 9.50 -3.86 8.98
N TYR A 64 10.42 -2.96 9.33
CA TYR A 64 11.56 -2.70 8.47
C TYR A 64 12.41 -3.98 8.31
N PRO A 65 12.70 -4.43 7.08
CA PRO A 65 13.44 -5.66 6.84
C PRO A 65 14.89 -5.56 7.36
N LYS A 66 15.39 -6.64 7.95
CA LYS A 66 16.74 -6.73 8.53
C LYS A 66 17.81 -7.17 7.52
N SER A 67 17.40 -7.58 6.31
CA SER A 67 18.31 -8.02 5.24
C SER A 67 17.73 -7.77 3.85
N SER A 68 18.60 -7.71 2.84
CA SER A 68 18.19 -7.61 1.43
C SER A 68 17.32 -8.79 0.99
N THR A 69 17.62 -10.01 1.44
CA THR A 69 16.81 -11.20 1.17
C THR A 69 15.39 -11.06 1.71
N SER A 70 15.23 -10.57 2.95
CA SER A 70 13.89 -10.36 3.52
C SER A 70 13.09 -9.31 2.73
N LEU A 71 13.74 -8.22 2.30
CA LEU A 71 13.12 -7.22 1.45
C LEU A 71 12.72 -7.78 0.07
N ALA A 72 13.59 -8.58 -0.55
CA ALA A 72 13.30 -9.23 -1.83
C ALA A 72 12.07 -10.13 -1.74
N ASN A 73 11.98 -10.97 -0.70
CA ASN A 73 10.84 -11.85 -0.47
C ASN A 73 9.54 -11.06 -0.31
N ILE A 74 9.56 -9.96 0.48
CA ILE A 74 8.41 -9.08 0.67
C ILE A 74 7.92 -8.51 -0.68
N ILE A 75 8.86 -8.08 -1.54
CA ILE A 75 8.54 -7.52 -2.87
C ILE A 75 7.95 -8.61 -3.78
N GLU A 76 8.56 -9.79 -3.83
CA GLU A 76 8.09 -10.91 -4.63
C GLU A 76 6.68 -11.36 -4.23
N GLU A 77 6.42 -11.43 -2.92
CA GLU A 77 5.11 -11.78 -2.38
C GLU A 77 4.04 -10.76 -2.78
N ALA A 78 4.35 -9.47 -2.64
CA ALA A 78 3.46 -8.38 -3.07
C ALA A 78 3.23 -8.39 -4.59
N PHE A 79 4.27 -8.70 -5.37
CA PHE A 79 4.17 -8.84 -6.82
C PHE A 79 3.30 -10.04 -7.22
N GLY A 80 3.38 -11.17 -6.53
CA GLY A 80 2.54 -12.34 -6.75
C GLY A 80 1.05 -12.05 -6.46
N ARG A 81 0.77 -11.36 -5.34
CA ARG A 81 -0.60 -10.97 -4.92
C ARG A 81 -1.37 -10.17 -5.96
N ARG A 82 -0.67 -9.42 -6.82
CA ARG A 82 -1.28 -8.67 -7.92
C ARG A 82 -2.16 -9.52 -8.85
N ARG A 83 -1.91 -10.84 -8.90
CA ARG A 83 -2.72 -11.81 -9.63
C ARG A 83 -3.55 -12.68 -8.70
N THR A 84 -2.94 -13.25 -7.67
CA THR A 84 -3.60 -14.26 -6.80
C THR A 84 -4.66 -13.67 -5.88
N ALA A 85 -4.57 -12.37 -5.57
CA ALA A 85 -5.47 -11.66 -4.67
C ALA A 85 -6.15 -10.46 -5.36
N ALA A 86 -6.12 -10.37 -6.70
CA ALA A 86 -6.63 -9.21 -7.44
C ALA A 86 -8.12 -8.88 -7.13
N ASN A 87 -8.92 -9.89 -6.79
CA ASN A 87 -10.31 -9.74 -6.38
C ASN A 87 -10.50 -9.11 -4.99
N LYS A 88 -9.42 -8.96 -4.20
CA LYS A 88 -9.41 -8.36 -2.87
C LYS A 88 -9.03 -6.87 -2.88
N ILE A 89 -8.78 -6.28 -4.04
CA ILE A 89 -8.39 -4.88 -4.14
C ILE A 89 -9.52 -3.98 -3.66
N VAL A 90 -9.23 -3.10 -2.71
CA VAL A 90 -10.16 -2.06 -2.25
C VAL A 90 -9.66 -0.71 -2.74
N ASN A 91 -10.32 -0.15 -3.75
CA ASN A 91 -9.87 1.09 -4.39
C ASN A 91 -11.03 2.04 -4.73
N SER A 92 -11.65 2.65 -3.69
CA SER A 92 -12.72 3.63 -3.89
C SER A 92 -12.27 4.82 -4.75
N ARG A 93 -13.19 5.38 -5.55
CA ARG A 93 -12.88 6.52 -6.44
C ARG A 93 -12.57 7.82 -5.70
N ASP A 94 -13.11 7.97 -4.49
CA ASP A 94 -12.85 9.15 -3.66
C ASP A 94 -11.37 9.23 -3.29
N ARG A 95 -10.82 10.43 -3.46
CA ARG A 95 -9.42 10.76 -3.18
C ARG A 95 -9.36 11.85 -2.12
N PHE A 96 -8.25 11.91 -1.40
CA PHE A 96 -7.98 13.07 -0.55
C PHE A 96 -7.88 14.35 -1.41
N LYS A 97 -8.77 15.32 -1.20
CA LYS A 97 -8.67 16.64 -1.86
C LYS A 97 -7.50 17.44 -1.30
N TYR A 98 -7.29 17.34 0.01
CA TYR A 98 -6.25 18.05 0.76
C TYR A 98 -5.49 17.08 1.67
N ASN A 99 -4.29 17.48 2.12
CA ASN A 99 -3.59 16.75 3.18
C ASN A 99 -4.42 16.82 4.48
N LYS A 100 -4.41 15.74 5.25
CA LYS A 100 -4.92 15.75 6.62
C LYS A 100 -3.87 16.37 7.55
N LYS A 101 -4.30 16.89 8.70
CA LYS A 101 -3.40 17.36 9.75
C LYS A 101 -2.59 16.16 10.26
N CYS A 102 -1.28 16.32 10.41
CA CYS A 102 -0.45 15.34 11.10
C CYS A 102 -0.36 15.77 12.56
N ASP A 103 -0.98 14.98 13.43
CA ASP A 103 -0.92 15.14 14.89
C ASP A 103 0.01 14.07 15.47
#